data_AF-A0A8T0WAI2-F1
#
_entry.id   AF-A0A8T0WAI2-F1
#
_cell.length_a   1.000
_cell.length_b   1.000
_cell.length_c   1.000
_cell.angle_alpha   90.00
_cell.angle_beta   90.00
_cell.angle_gamma   90.00
#
_symmetry.space_group_name_H-M   'P 1'
#
loop_
_entity.id
_entity.type
_entity.pdbx_description
1 polymer ?
#
loop_
_entity_poly.entity_id
_entity_poly.type
_entity_poly.pdbx_seq_one_letter_code
_entity_poly.pdbx_strand_id
1 'polypeptide(L)'
;MKGLFKSKPRTPVDVVRQTRENLVHLDLNSGSRGGDAKREEKMAELSKNIRELKSILYGNGESEPVTEACVQLTQEFFRENTLRLLIIHLPKLNLETRKDATQVVANLQRQQVSSKIVASEYLESNKDLLDILISGYENMDIALHYGAMLRECIRHQSIARYVLESEHMKKFFDYIQLPNFDIASDASATFKELLTRLLSSTNYITKRQAIKLLGDMLLDRSNAAVMMRYVSSKDNLMILMNLLRDSSKNIQIEAFHVFKLFAANKNKPAEVVNILVTNRSKLLRFFAGFKIDKEDEQFEADKEQVIKEISAL
;
A
#
# COMPACT_ATOMS: atom_id res chain seq x y z
N MET A 1 -45.91 36.71 5.76
CA MET A 1 -45.19 35.68 6.55
C MET A 1 -44.74 34.56 5.62
N LYS A 2 -43.51 34.62 5.09
CA LYS A 2 -42.87 33.43 4.48
C LYS A 2 -42.11 32.75 5.62
N GLY A 3 -42.75 31.76 6.23
CA GLY A 3 -42.12 30.96 7.27
C GLY A 3 -40.85 30.30 6.71
N LEU A 4 -39.70 30.66 7.30
CA LEU A 4 -38.44 29.97 7.12
C LEU A 4 -38.62 28.52 7.58
N PHE A 5 -38.95 27.60 6.67
CA PHE A 5 -38.65 26.20 6.88
C PHE A 5 -37.13 26.06 6.78
N LYS A 6 -36.41 26.12 7.91
CA LYS A 6 -35.04 25.62 7.94
C LYS A 6 -35.12 24.14 7.59
N SER A 7 -34.54 23.75 6.46
CA SER A 7 -34.41 22.34 6.08
C SER A 7 -33.78 21.58 7.24
N LYS A 8 -34.34 20.41 7.58
CA LYS A 8 -33.81 19.54 8.63
C LYS A 8 -32.30 19.33 8.38
N PRO A 9 -31.44 19.43 9.41
CA PRO A 9 -30.02 19.16 9.24
C PRO A 9 -29.85 17.73 8.71
N ARG A 10 -29.01 17.58 7.69
CA ARG A 10 -28.72 16.29 7.07
C ARG A 10 -27.97 15.41 8.07
N THR A 11 -28.39 14.16 8.19
CA THR A 11 -27.65 13.18 9.00
C THR A 11 -26.41 12.70 8.25
N PRO A 12 -25.38 12.15 8.93
CA PRO A 12 -24.21 11.57 8.24
C PRO A 12 -24.60 10.53 7.19
N VAL A 13 -25.64 9.74 7.47
CA VAL A 13 -26.22 8.74 6.56
C VAL A 13 -26.80 9.41 5.30
N ASP A 14 -27.53 10.53 5.45
CA ASP A 14 -28.09 11.27 4.31
C ASP A 14 -27.00 11.88 3.42
N VAL A 15 -25.86 12.28 4.01
CA VAL A 15 -24.70 12.79 3.25
C VAL A 15 -24.09 11.68 2.41
N VAL A 16 -23.88 10.49 2.99
CA VAL A 16 -23.34 9.34 2.26
C VAL A 16 -24.27 8.90 1.13
N ARG A 17 -25.58 8.77 1.40
CA ARG A 17 -26.55 8.35 0.37
C ARG A 17 -26.59 9.30 -0.81
N GLN A 18 -26.66 10.60 -0.57
CA GLN A 18 -26.62 11.57 -1.66
C GLN A 18 -25.29 11.56 -2.42
N THR A 19 -24.17 11.32 -1.72
CA THR A 19 -22.85 11.15 -2.35
C THR A 19 -22.89 9.98 -3.32
N ARG A 20 -23.43 8.83 -2.87
CA ARG A 20 -23.58 7.63 -3.71
C ARG A 20 -24.51 7.85 -4.88
N GLU A 21 -25.68 8.46 -4.67
CA GLU A 21 -26.63 8.78 -5.74
C GLU A 21 -26.00 9.65 -6.83
N ASN A 22 -25.24 10.68 -6.44
CA ASN A 22 -24.54 11.54 -7.39
C ASN A 22 -23.46 10.77 -8.15
N LEU A 23 -22.70 9.91 -7.46
CA LEU A 23 -21.71 9.04 -8.11
C LEU A 23 -22.35 8.06 -9.10
N VAL A 24 -23.46 7.40 -8.73
CA VAL A 24 -24.21 6.49 -9.61
C VAL A 24 -24.74 7.24 -10.84
N HIS A 25 -25.29 8.44 -10.65
CA HIS A 25 -25.76 9.26 -11.76
C HIS A 25 -24.64 9.62 -12.73
N LEU A 26 -23.45 9.96 -12.22
CA LEU A 26 -22.28 10.29 -13.04
C LEU A 26 -21.73 9.06 -13.79
N ASP A 27 -21.81 7.88 -13.18
CA ASP A 27 -21.37 6.61 -13.78
C ASP A 27 -22.26 6.23 -14.97
N LEU A 28 -23.58 6.21 -14.76
CA LEU A 28 -24.58 5.84 -15.77
C LEU A 28 -24.62 6.79 -16.97
N ASN A 29 -24.24 8.06 -16.78
CA ASN A 29 -24.34 9.11 -17.82
C ASN A 29 -22.98 9.51 -18.42
N SER A 30 -21.93 8.73 -18.19
CA SER A 30 -20.55 9.06 -18.56
C SER A 30 -20.29 9.25 -20.08
N GLY A 31 -21.19 8.78 -20.95
CA GLY A 31 -21.07 8.89 -22.42
C GLY A 31 -22.14 9.75 -23.12
N SER A 32 -23.02 10.43 -22.39
CA SER A 32 -24.17 11.12 -23.00
C SER A 32 -23.82 12.56 -23.44
N ARG A 33 -23.94 12.84 -24.75
CA ARG A 33 -23.55 14.12 -25.39
C ARG A 33 -24.46 15.31 -25.10
N GLY A 34 -25.58 15.13 -24.37
CA GLY A 34 -26.61 16.16 -24.19
C GLY A 34 -26.82 16.65 -22.74
N GLY A 35 -25.93 16.32 -21.80
CA GLY A 35 -26.17 16.46 -20.35
C GLY A 35 -25.20 17.34 -19.57
N ASP A 36 -24.42 18.22 -20.21
CA ASP A 36 -23.29 18.91 -19.58
C ASP A 36 -23.70 19.74 -18.34
N ALA A 37 -24.77 20.54 -18.42
CA ALA A 37 -25.24 21.32 -17.28
C ALA A 37 -25.68 20.46 -16.08
N LYS A 38 -26.35 19.32 -16.34
CA LYS A 38 -26.77 18.40 -15.27
C LYS A 38 -25.58 17.67 -14.66
N ARG A 39 -24.57 17.34 -15.48
CA ARG A 39 -23.31 16.74 -15.02
C ARG A 39 -22.54 17.71 -14.13
N GLU A 40 -22.44 18.98 -14.53
CA GLU A 40 -21.80 20.04 -13.73
C GLU A 40 -22.50 20.25 -12.40
N GLU A 41 -23.84 20.33 -12.40
CA GLU A 41 -24.65 20.40 -11.17
C GLU A 41 -24.31 19.23 -10.23
N LYS A 42 -24.30 18.00 -10.75
CA LYS A 42 -24.02 16.80 -9.97
C LYS A 42 -22.57 16.74 -9.46
N MET A 43 -21.60 17.23 -10.24
CA MET A 43 -20.21 17.35 -9.80
C MET A 43 -20.05 18.40 -8.69
N ALA A 44 -20.76 19.53 -8.77
CA ALA A 44 -20.73 20.56 -7.73
C ALA A 44 -21.35 20.04 -6.42
N GLU A 45 -22.50 19.36 -6.50
CA GLU A 45 -23.12 18.70 -5.35
C GLU A 45 -22.22 17.62 -4.74
N LEU A 46 -21.59 16.79 -5.58
CA LEU A 46 -20.64 15.76 -5.14
C LEU A 46 -19.46 16.39 -4.39
N SER A 47 -18.91 17.49 -4.91
CA SER A 47 -17.81 18.23 -4.27
C SER A 47 -18.22 18.76 -2.89
N LYS A 48 -19.44 19.30 -2.77
CA LYS A 48 -20.00 19.75 -1.49
C LYS A 48 -20.18 18.60 -0.50
N ASN A 49 -20.73 17.48 -0.96
CA ASN A 49 -20.95 16.31 -0.11
C ASN A 49 -19.63 15.71 0.38
N ILE A 50 -18.60 15.60 -0.47
CA ILE A 50 -17.29 15.07 -0.06
C ILE A 50 -16.65 15.97 1.01
N ARG A 51 -16.77 17.29 0.88
CA ARG A 51 -16.32 18.23 1.92
C ARG A 51 -17.09 18.06 3.23
N GLU A 52 -18.40 17.84 3.15
CA GLU A 52 -19.26 17.56 4.31
C GLU A 52 -18.85 16.23 5.00
N LEU A 53 -18.59 15.17 4.22
CA LEU A 53 -18.06 13.90 4.75
C LEU A 53 -16.73 14.11 5.48
N LYS A 54 -15.80 14.87 4.89
CA LYS A 54 -14.53 15.22 5.53
C LYS A 54 -14.74 15.98 6.84
N SER A 55 -15.64 16.98 6.84
CA SER A 55 -15.95 17.76 8.03
C SER A 55 -16.53 16.91 9.16
N ILE A 56 -17.30 15.87 8.85
CA ILE A 56 -17.82 14.93 9.86
C ILE A 56 -16.66 14.11 10.46
N LEU A 57 -15.71 13.68 9.63
CA LEU A 57 -14.62 12.78 10.03
C LEU A 57 -13.44 13.49 10.73
N TYR A 58 -13.22 14.76 10.44
CA TYR A 58 -12.09 15.55 10.96
C TYR A 58 -12.49 16.75 11.83
N GLY A 59 -13.79 17.06 11.90
CA GLY A 59 -14.27 18.32 12.47
C GLY A 59 -14.17 19.48 11.47
N ASN A 60 -14.58 20.67 11.92
CA ASN A 60 -14.64 21.89 11.10
C ASN A 60 -13.80 23.05 11.66
N GLY A 61 -12.83 22.75 12.53
CA GLY A 61 -11.98 23.73 13.21
C GLY A 61 -12.63 24.39 14.44
N GLU A 62 -13.96 24.40 14.52
CA GLU A 62 -14.71 24.90 15.68
C GLU A 62 -15.20 23.76 16.58
N SER A 63 -15.44 22.59 16.00
CA SER A 63 -15.94 21.40 16.70
C SER A 63 -15.11 20.17 16.33
N GLU A 64 -14.85 19.34 17.35
CA GLU A 64 -14.24 18.03 17.18
C GLU A 64 -15.21 17.05 16.51
N PRO A 65 -14.69 16.04 15.78
CA PRO A 65 -15.54 15.03 15.16
C PRO A 65 -16.31 14.23 16.21
N VAL A 66 -17.64 14.15 16.03
CA VAL A 66 -18.51 13.37 16.92
C VAL A 66 -18.38 11.88 16.58
N THR A 67 -17.97 11.07 17.56
CA THR A 67 -17.73 9.62 17.38
C THR A 67 -18.93 8.90 16.76
N GLU A 68 -20.13 9.13 17.28
CA GLU A 68 -21.36 8.50 16.78
C GLU A 68 -21.63 8.86 15.31
N ALA A 69 -21.38 10.12 14.92
CA ALA A 69 -21.54 10.56 13.54
C ALA A 69 -20.50 9.89 12.61
N CYS A 70 -19.26 9.72 13.07
CA CYS A 70 -18.22 9.00 12.33
C CYS A 70 -18.58 7.53 12.14
N VAL A 71 -19.12 6.88 13.17
CA VAL A 71 -19.58 5.48 13.11
C VAL A 71 -20.72 5.32 12.10
N GLN A 72 -21.75 6.18 12.17
CA GLN A 72 -22.88 6.15 11.23
C GLN A 72 -22.45 6.39 9.78
N LEU A 73 -21.56 7.37 9.56
CA LEU A 73 -20.98 7.64 8.25
C LEU A 73 -20.22 6.41 7.72
N THR A 74 -19.35 5.83 8.55
CA THR A 74 -18.53 4.66 8.19
C THR A 74 -19.39 3.47 7.80
N GLN A 75 -20.39 3.14 8.63
CA GLN A 75 -21.32 2.04 8.34
C GLN A 75 -22.04 2.23 7.02
N GLU A 76 -22.64 3.41 6.80
CA GLU A 76 -23.38 3.67 5.57
C GLU A 76 -22.44 3.71 4.36
N PHE A 77 -21.22 4.25 4.47
CA PHE A 77 -20.29 4.39 3.35
C PHE A 77 -19.89 3.05 2.75
N PHE A 78 -19.61 2.05 3.60
CA PHE A 78 -19.21 0.70 3.20
C PHE A 78 -20.39 -0.26 2.96
N ARG A 79 -21.64 0.19 3.12
CA ARG A 79 -22.83 -0.65 2.92
C ARG A 79 -23.04 -1.09 1.47
N GLU A 80 -22.64 -0.25 0.51
CA GLU A 80 -22.76 -0.52 -0.93
C GLU A 80 -21.52 0.02 -1.68
N ASN A 81 -21.65 0.38 -2.95
CA ASN A 81 -20.52 0.69 -3.84
C ASN A 81 -19.95 2.12 -3.73
N THR A 82 -20.11 2.81 -2.59
CA THR A 82 -19.63 4.20 -2.45
C THR A 82 -18.13 4.30 -2.68
N LEU A 83 -17.33 3.43 -2.04
CA LEU A 83 -15.87 3.45 -2.18
C LEU A 83 -15.45 3.19 -3.64
N ARG A 84 -16.01 2.13 -4.25
CA ARG A 84 -15.74 1.77 -5.64
C ARG A 84 -16.00 2.93 -6.59
N LEU A 85 -17.20 3.49 -6.52
CA LEU A 85 -17.59 4.58 -7.41
C LEU A 85 -16.74 5.83 -7.19
N LEU A 86 -16.39 6.14 -5.93
CA LEU A 86 -15.51 7.25 -5.60
C LEU A 86 -14.11 7.07 -6.18
N ILE A 87 -13.54 5.86 -6.10
CA ILE A 87 -12.23 5.54 -6.72
C ILE A 87 -12.33 5.73 -8.24
N ILE A 88 -13.31 5.12 -8.91
CA ILE A 88 -13.47 5.19 -10.37
C ILE A 88 -13.68 6.64 -10.86
N HIS A 89 -14.38 7.46 -10.08
CA HIS A 89 -14.67 8.85 -10.45
C HIS A 89 -13.61 9.86 -10.00
N LEU A 90 -12.66 9.48 -9.16
CA LEU A 90 -11.63 10.39 -8.65
C LEU A 90 -10.92 11.19 -9.76
N PRO A 91 -10.52 10.59 -10.91
CA PRO A 91 -9.88 11.35 -12.00
C PRO A 91 -10.78 12.42 -12.62
N LYS A 92 -12.10 12.31 -12.49
CA LYS A 92 -13.06 13.30 -13.03
C LYS A 92 -13.30 14.48 -12.07
N LEU A 93 -12.84 14.39 -10.82
CA LEU A 93 -13.01 15.45 -9.82
C LEU A 93 -11.94 16.53 -9.95
N ASN A 94 -12.24 17.75 -9.49
CA ASN A 94 -11.25 18.82 -9.38
C ASN A 94 -10.21 18.51 -8.28
N LEU A 95 -9.09 19.22 -8.29
CA LEU A 95 -7.95 18.97 -7.38
C LEU A 95 -8.34 18.99 -5.89
N GLU A 96 -9.14 19.97 -5.46
CA GLU A 96 -9.50 20.09 -4.05
C GLU A 96 -10.42 18.95 -3.62
N THR A 97 -11.38 18.59 -4.46
CA THR A 97 -12.27 17.46 -4.21
C THR A 97 -11.52 16.12 -4.22
N ARG A 98 -10.48 15.95 -5.04
CA ARG A 98 -9.60 14.76 -4.97
C ARG A 98 -8.88 14.68 -3.63
N LYS A 99 -8.35 15.79 -3.12
CA LYS A 99 -7.70 15.84 -1.80
C LYS A 99 -8.67 15.49 -0.68
N ASP A 100 -9.85 16.09 -0.68
CA ASP A 100 -10.89 15.80 0.32
C ASP A 100 -11.32 14.33 0.26
N ALA A 101 -11.53 13.77 -0.94
CA ALA A 101 -11.88 12.36 -1.13
C ALA A 101 -10.77 11.42 -0.62
N THR A 102 -9.50 11.71 -0.90
CA THR A 102 -8.37 10.94 -0.36
C THR A 102 -8.35 10.94 1.16
N GLN A 103 -8.57 12.09 1.80
CA GLN A 103 -8.62 12.19 3.26
C GLN A 103 -9.82 11.44 3.86
N VAL A 104 -10.99 11.54 3.23
CA VAL A 104 -12.19 10.78 3.63
C VAL A 104 -11.90 9.28 3.59
N VAL A 105 -11.38 8.77 2.46
CA VAL A 105 -11.04 7.34 2.33
C VAL A 105 -10.00 6.94 3.36
N ALA A 106 -8.93 7.72 3.53
CA ALA A 106 -7.85 7.40 4.48
C ALA A 106 -8.34 7.30 5.93
N ASN A 107 -9.22 8.22 6.35
CA ASN A 107 -9.82 8.19 7.68
C ASN A 107 -10.71 6.95 7.87
N LEU A 108 -11.58 6.68 6.88
CA LEU A 108 -12.53 5.58 6.91
C LEU A 108 -11.87 4.20 7.02
N GLN A 109 -10.68 4.00 6.43
CA GLN A 109 -9.94 2.74 6.56
C GLN A 109 -9.55 2.40 8.02
N ARG A 110 -9.53 3.40 8.91
CA ARG A 110 -9.09 3.24 10.31
C ARG A 110 -10.24 3.23 11.32
N GLN A 111 -11.44 3.59 10.88
CA GLN A 111 -12.61 3.68 11.75
C GLN A 111 -13.01 2.30 12.29
N GLN A 112 -13.32 2.26 13.58
CA GLN A 112 -13.84 1.08 14.25
C GLN A 112 -15.32 1.25 14.53
N VAL A 113 -16.12 0.26 14.12
CA VAL A 113 -17.55 0.18 14.36
C VAL A 113 -17.80 -1.08 15.17
N SER A 114 -18.30 -0.93 16.40
CA SER A 114 -18.49 -2.06 17.33
C SER A 114 -17.23 -2.94 17.45
N SER A 115 -16.06 -2.29 17.57
CA SER A 115 -14.73 -2.91 17.64
C SER A 115 -14.28 -3.68 16.38
N LYS A 116 -14.97 -3.50 15.25
CA LYS A 116 -14.60 -4.09 13.95
C LYS A 116 -14.19 -3.02 12.95
N ILE A 117 -13.28 -3.36 12.05
CA ILE A 117 -12.88 -2.49 10.94
C ILE A 117 -13.72 -2.86 9.71
N VAL A 118 -14.83 -2.16 9.52
CA VAL A 118 -15.79 -2.41 8.42
C VAL A 118 -15.13 -2.31 7.05
N ALA A 119 -14.15 -1.40 6.91
CA ALA A 119 -13.42 -1.21 5.68
C ALA A 119 -12.66 -2.49 5.24
N SER A 120 -12.11 -3.24 6.20
CA SER A 120 -11.42 -4.51 5.92
C SER A 120 -12.38 -5.56 5.35
N GLU A 121 -13.58 -5.70 5.93
CA GLU A 121 -14.62 -6.65 5.47
C GLU A 121 -15.10 -6.28 4.06
N TYR A 122 -15.31 -4.97 3.80
CA TYR A 122 -15.68 -4.49 2.47
C TYR A 122 -14.61 -4.78 1.42
N LEU A 123 -13.33 -4.50 1.73
CA LEU A 123 -12.21 -4.73 0.82
C LEU A 123 -12.00 -6.22 0.53
N GLU A 124 -12.24 -7.10 1.50
CA GLU A 124 -12.18 -8.55 1.27
C GLU A 124 -13.19 -9.04 0.23
N SER A 125 -14.32 -8.35 0.11
CA SER A 125 -15.36 -8.62 -0.89
C SER A 125 -15.16 -7.85 -2.20
N ASN A 126 -14.20 -6.91 -2.26
CA ASN A 126 -13.98 -5.98 -3.39
C ASN A 126 -12.49 -5.82 -3.70
N LYS A 127 -11.75 -6.93 -3.74
CA LYS A 127 -10.29 -6.93 -3.83
C LYS A 127 -9.75 -6.33 -5.13
N ASP A 128 -10.52 -6.39 -6.21
CA ASP A 128 -10.20 -5.76 -7.50
C ASP A 128 -10.03 -4.23 -7.40
N LEU A 129 -10.54 -3.59 -6.34
CA LEU A 129 -10.25 -2.18 -6.07
C LEU A 129 -8.77 -1.91 -5.85
N LEU A 130 -8.02 -2.87 -5.32
CA LEU A 130 -6.58 -2.72 -5.13
C LEU A 130 -5.86 -2.74 -6.47
N ASP A 131 -6.32 -3.55 -7.42
CA ASP A 131 -5.78 -3.57 -8.79
C ASP A 131 -5.97 -2.21 -9.49
N ILE A 132 -7.13 -1.57 -9.28
CA ILE A 132 -7.43 -0.22 -9.79
C ILE A 132 -6.52 0.82 -9.12
N LEU A 133 -6.36 0.75 -7.79
CA LEU A 133 -5.50 1.68 -7.05
C LEU A 133 -4.03 1.55 -7.45
N ILE A 134 -3.52 0.33 -7.63
CA ILE A 134 -2.15 0.09 -8.07
C ILE A 134 -1.97 0.59 -9.51
N SER A 135 -2.88 0.25 -10.42
CA SER A 135 -2.77 0.67 -11.82
C SER A 135 -2.89 2.19 -12.01
N GLY A 136 -3.52 2.92 -11.08
CA GLY A 136 -3.59 4.38 -11.21
C GLY A 136 -2.27 5.12 -10.99
N TYR A 137 -1.19 4.46 -10.57
CA TYR A 137 0.16 5.05 -10.70
C TYR A 137 0.53 5.37 -12.16
N GLU A 138 -0.14 4.74 -13.14
CA GLU A 138 0.00 5.04 -14.58
C GLU A 138 -0.59 6.41 -14.96
N ASN A 139 -1.47 6.98 -14.13
CA ASN A 139 -2.03 8.31 -14.34
C ASN A 139 -1.40 9.32 -13.36
N MET A 140 -0.51 10.15 -13.91
CA MET A 140 0.29 11.12 -13.14
C MET A 140 -0.54 12.13 -12.35
N ASP A 141 -1.76 12.46 -12.79
CA ASP A 141 -2.62 13.45 -12.14
C ASP A 141 -3.31 12.93 -10.87
N ILE A 142 -3.37 11.60 -10.70
CA ILE A 142 -4.06 10.93 -9.59
C ILE A 142 -3.18 9.95 -8.83
N ALA A 143 -1.98 9.64 -9.33
CA ALA A 143 -1.08 8.64 -8.76
C ALA A 143 -0.87 8.81 -7.25
N LEU A 144 -0.59 10.03 -6.79
CA LEU A 144 -0.37 10.31 -5.36
C LEU A 144 -1.64 10.13 -4.51
N HIS A 145 -2.81 10.39 -5.09
CA HIS A 145 -4.09 10.14 -4.41
C HIS A 145 -4.37 8.65 -4.26
N TYR A 146 -4.12 7.87 -5.31
CA TYR A 146 -4.29 6.43 -5.28
C TYR A 146 -3.25 5.74 -4.40
N GLY A 147 -1.98 6.19 -4.45
CA GLY A 147 -0.93 5.71 -3.55
C GLY A 147 -1.28 5.93 -2.09
N ALA A 148 -1.79 7.12 -1.74
CA ALA A 148 -2.26 7.42 -0.39
C ALA A 148 -3.43 6.51 0.05
N MET A 149 -4.45 6.32 -0.80
CA MET A 149 -5.57 5.41 -0.50
C MET A 149 -5.09 3.95 -0.38
N LEU A 150 -4.21 3.51 -1.28
CA LEU A 150 -3.65 2.16 -1.29
C LEU A 150 -2.87 1.85 -0.02
N ARG A 151 -2.02 2.77 0.44
CA ARG A 151 -1.27 2.62 1.70
C ARG A 151 -2.17 2.39 2.90
N GLU A 152 -3.35 3.01 2.92
CA GLU A 152 -4.33 2.79 3.97
C GLU A 152 -5.00 1.42 3.86
N CYS A 153 -5.34 0.97 2.66
CA CYS A 153 -5.91 -0.36 2.43
C CYS A 153 -4.94 -1.51 2.79
N ILE A 154 -3.65 -1.40 2.43
CA ILE A 154 -2.65 -2.45 2.72
C ILE A 154 -2.27 -2.54 4.21
N ARG A 155 -2.82 -1.67 5.08
CA ARG A 155 -2.72 -1.84 6.53
C ARG A 155 -3.41 -3.11 7.01
N HIS A 156 -4.43 -3.58 6.28
CA HIS A 156 -5.13 -4.83 6.56
C HIS A 156 -4.34 -6.02 6.01
N GLN A 157 -4.01 -6.98 6.88
CA GLN A 157 -3.15 -8.12 6.52
C GLN A 157 -3.72 -8.95 5.37
N SER A 158 -5.04 -9.14 5.30
CA SER A 158 -5.71 -9.88 4.23
C SER A 158 -5.58 -9.18 2.88
N ILE A 159 -5.56 -7.84 2.87
CA ILE A 159 -5.41 -7.02 1.67
C ILE A 159 -3.95 -6.97 1.21
N ALA A 160 -2.99 -6.80 2.13
CA ALA A 160 -1.57 -6.91 1.81
C ALA A 160 -1.25 -8.27 1.17
N ARG A 161 -1.82 -9.35 1.71
CA ARG A 161 -1.66 -10.71 1.15
C ARG A 161 -2.25 -10.83 -0.25
N TYR A 162 -3.44 -10.28 -0.49
CA TYR A 162 -4.02 -10.28 -1.84
C TYR A 162 -3.10 -9.57 -2.84
N VAL A 163 -2.56 -8.39 -2.48
CA VAL A 163 -1.64 -7.67 -3.37
C VAL A 163 -0.40 -8.50 -3.67
N LEU A 164 0.19 -9.18 -2.67
CA LEU A 164 1.34 -10.07 -2.87
C LEU A 164 1.08 -11.16 -3.91
N GLU A 165 -0.13 -11.72 -3.90
CA GLU A 165 -0.54 -12.82 -4.80
C GLU A 165 -0.99 -12.30 -6.18
N SER A 166 -1.12 -10.99 -6.37
CA SER A 166 -1.55 -10.36 -7.61
C SER A 166 -0.40 -10.10 -8.59
N GLU A 167 -0.67 -10.12 -9.89
CA GLU A 167 0.31 -9.70 -10.91
C GLU A 167 0.67 -8.20 -10.79
N HIS A 168 -0.19 -7.39 -10.17
CA HIS A 168 0.04 -5.97 -9.94
C HIS A 168 1.20 -5.68 -8.98
N MET A 169 1.58 -6.64 -8.13
CA MET A 169 2.75 -6.49 -7.25
C MET A 169 4.03 -6.19 -8.05
N LYS A 170 4.16 -6.78 -9.25
CA LYS A 170 5.35 -6.60 -10.07
C LYS A 170 5.48 -5.17 -10.62
N LYS A 171 4.35 -4.52 -10.91
CA LYS A 171 4.30 -3.15 -11.45
C LYS A 171 4.95 -2.12 -10.53
N PHE A 172 5.06 -2.38 -9.21
CA PHE A 172 5.75 -1.46 -8.29
C PHE A 172 7.20 -1.19 -8.70
N PHE A 173 7.90 -2.16 -9.29
CA PHE A 173 9.27 -1.93 -9.71
C PHE A 173 9.37 -1.01 -10.93
N ASP A 174 8.39 -1.06 -11.83
CA ASP A 174 8.28 -0.09 -12.91
C ASP A 174 7.97 1.30 -12.33
N TYR A 175 7.03 1.38 -11.38
CA TYR A 175 6.62 2.64 -10.77
C TYR A 175 7.75 3.31 -9.96
N ILE A 176 8.57 2.55 -9.23
CA ILE A 176 9.74 3.04 -8.48
C ILE A 176 10.82 3.63 -9.40
N GLN A 177 10.80 3.25 -10.67
CA GLN A 177 11.74 3.69 -11.69
C GLN A 177 11.18 4.81 -12.57
N LEU A 178 9.96 5.30 -12.30
CA LEU A 178 9.39 6.42 -13.04
C LEU A 178 10.27 7.68 -12.96
N PRO A 179 10.32 8.49 -14.03
CA PRO A 179 11.10 9.72 -14.04
C PRO A 179 10.52 10.80 -13.12
N ASN A 180 9.21 10.75 -12.85
CA ASN A 180 8.59 11.65 -11.89
C ASN A 180 8.99 11.22 -10.46
N PHE A 181 9.83 12.03 -9.83
CA PHE A 181 10.39 11.74 -8.52
C PHE A 181 9.33 11.55 -7.42
N ASP A 182 8.30 12.40 -7.39
CA ASP A 182 7.27 12.34 -6.36
C ASP A 182 6.49 11.02 -6.45
N ILE A 183 6.10 10.62 -7.67
CA ILE A 183 5.39 9.37 -7.92
C ILE A 183 6.27 8.16 -7.64
N ALA A 184 7.52 8.16 -8.11
CA ALA A 184 8.46 7.06 -7.88
C ALA A 184 8.78 6.89 -6.39
N SER A 185 8.93 7.99 -5.66
CA SER A 185 9.13 8.00 -4.21
C SER A 185 7.89 7.47 -3.47
N ASP A 186 6.69 7.88 -3.87
CA ASP A 186 5.42 7.40 -3.29
C ASP A 186 5.20 5.90 -3.54
N ALA A 187 5.50 5.42 -4.76
CA ALA A 187 5.49 4.00 -5.11
C ALA A 187 6.49 3.21 -4.26
N SER A 188 7.70 3.74 -4.10
CA SER A 188 8.74 3.12 -3.26
C SER A 188 8.33 3.05 -1.80
N ALA A 189 7.69 4.09 -1.27
CA ALA A 189 7.20 4.10 0.11
C ALA A 189 6.09 3.05 0.31
N THR A 190 5.14 2.98 -0.62
CA THR A 190 4.05 2.01 -0.61
C THR A 190 4.58 0.58 -0.68
N PHE A 191 5.52 0.32 -1.60
CA PHE A 191 6.16 -0.97 -1.74
C PHE A 191 6.96 -1.36 -0.48
N LYS A 192 7.71 -0.43 0.13
CA LYS A 192 8.44 -0.66 1.38
C LYS A 192 7.48 -1.04 2.52
N GLU A 193 6.37 -0.33 2.67
CA GLU A 193 5.36 -0.64 3.68
C GLU A 193 4.76 -2.04 3.47
N LEU A 194 4.37 -2.35 2.24
CA LEU A 194 3.81 -3.64 1.85
C LEU A 194 4.78 -4.78 2.17
N LEU A 195 6.03 -4.69 1.69
CA LEU A 195 7.07 -5.69 1.96
C LEU A 195 7.32 -5.87 3.45
N THR A 196 7.46 -4.78 4.21
CA THR A 196 7.77 -4.85 5.64
C THR A 196 6.70 -5.65 6.39
N ARG A 197 5.42 -5.42 6.06
CA ARG A 197 4.28 -6.16 6.63
C ARG A 197 4.30 -7.63 6.24
N LEU A 198 4.53 -7.92 4.96
CA LEU A 198 4.50 -9.30 4.43
C LEU A 198 5.68 -10.14 4.98
N LEU A 199 6.88 -9.56 5.00
CA LEU A 199 8.09 -10.21 5.52
C LEU A 199 8.04 -10.42 7.04
N SER A 200 7.31 -9.56 7.76
CA SER A 200 7.09 -9.68 9.20
C SER A 200 5.82 -10.45 9.56
N SER A 201 5.13 -11.04 8.57
CA SER A 201 3.90 -11.80 8.80
C SER A 201 4.15 -13.04 9.66
N THR A 202 3.23 -13.35 10.58
CA THR A 202 3.25 -14.62 11.33
C THR A 202 2.84 -15.81 10.45
N ASN A 203 2.22 -15.56 9.28
CA ASN A 203 1.84 -16.60 8.35
C ASN A 203 3.05 -17.08 7.54
N TYR A 204 3.42 -18.35 7.71
CA TYR A 204 4.54 -18.99 7.02
C TYR A 204 4.47 -18.84 5.49
N ILE A 205 3.31 -19.10 4.89
CA ILE A 205 3.12 -19.10 3.44
C ILE A 205 3.33 -17.68 2.89
N THR A 206 2.65 -16.70 3.50
CA THR A 206 2.78 -15.28 3.10
C THR A 206 4.22 -14.80 3.23
N LYS A 207 4.87 -15.06 4.36
CA LYS A 207 6.27 -14.67 4.57
C LYS A 207 7.19 -15.29 3.52
N ARG A 208 7.07 -16.61 3.30
CA ARG A 208 7.92 -17.32 2.33
C ARG A 208 7.71 -16.80 0.90
N GLN A 209 6.46 -16.63 0.48
CA GLN A 209 6.14 -16.09 -0.84
C GLN A 209 6.66 -14.66 -1.03
N ALA A 210 6.55 -13.81 -0.01
CA ALA A 210 7.04 -12.44 -0.06
C ALA A 210 8.57 -12.37 -0.24
N ILE A 211 9.33 -13.19 0.50
CA ILE A 211 10.80 -13.23 0.38
C ILE A 211 11.19 -13.75 -1.00
N LYS A 212 10.55 -14.82 -1.47
CA LYS A 212 10.84 -15.40 -2.77
C LYS A 212 10.58 -14.39 -3.90
N LEU A 213 9.41 -13.77 -3.92
CA LEU A 213 9.07 -12.75 -4.92
C LEU A 213 10.06 -11.59 -4.88
N LEU A 214 10.40 -11.10 -3.69
CA LEU A 214 11.42 -10.06 -3.55
C LEU A 214 12.76 -10.49 -4.16
N GLY A 215 13.21 -11.71 -3.91
CA GLY A 215 14.42 -12.26 -4.51
C GLY A 215 14.36 -12.29 -6.03
N ASP A 216 13.28 -12.87 -6.59
CA ASP A 216 13.05 -12.96 -8.04
C ASP A 216 13.09 -11.57 -8.69
N MET A 217 12.43 -10.59 -8.07
CA MET A 217 12.35 -9.23 -8.59
C MET A 217 13.67 -8.46 -8.49
N LEU A 218 14.43 -8.61 -7.40
CA LEU A 218 15.74 -7.96 -7.25
C LEU A 218 16.81 -8.57 -8.18
N LEU A 219 16.66 -9.84 -8.57
CA LEU A 219 17.56 -10.52 -9.50
C LEU A 219 17.26 -10.20 -10.97
N ASP A 220 16.08 -9.64 -11.27
CA ASP A 220 15.75 -9.20 -12.63
C ASP A 220 16.66 -8.02 -13.04
N ARG A 221 17.29 -8.14 -14.21
CA ARG A 221 18.21 -7.13 -14.73
C ARG A 221 17.53 -5.79 -15.00
N SER A 222 16.25 -5.79 -15.36
CA SER A 222 15.46 -4.56 -15.54
C SER A 222 15.27 -3.77 -14.25
N ASN A 223 15.47 -4.43 -13.10
CA ASN A 223 15.29 -3.88 -11.77
C ASN A 223 16.60 -3.52 -11.08
N ALA A 224 17.72 -3.47 -11.81
CA ALA A 224 19.05 -3.23 -11.25
C ALA A 224 19.13 -1.94 -10.39
N ALA A 225 18.46 -0.86 -10.80
CA ALA A 225 18.42 0.38 -10.04
C ALA A 225 17.69 0.21 -8.69
N VAL A 226 16.54 -0.48 -8.70
CA VAL A 226 15.79 -0.81 -7.48
C VAL A 226 16.59 -1.74 -6.58
N MET A 227 17.25 -2.74 -7.16
CA MET A 227 18.12 -3.66 -6.44
C MET A 227 19.23 -2.92 -5.72
N MET A 228 19.97 -2.04 -6.42
CA MET A 228 21.05 -1.26 -5.82
C MET A 228 20.57 -0.38 -4.66
N ARG A 229 19.39 0.25 -4.78
CA ARG A 229 18.77 1.00 -3.68
C ARG A 229 18.40 0.08 -2.51
N TYR A 230 17.83 -1.10 -2.79
CA TYR A 230 17.41 -2.06 -1.78
C TYR A 230 18.58 -2.57 -0.94
N VAL A 231 19.68 -2.99 -1.59
CA VAL A 231 20.88 -3.55 -0.93
C VAL A 231 21.77 -2.51 -0.25
N SER A 232 21.42 -1.24 -0.41
CA SER A 232 22.09 -0.11 0.25
C SER A 232 21.35 0.34 1.51
N SER A 233 20.19 -0.24 1.82
CA SER A 233 19.38 0.13 2.98
C SER A 233 19.70 -0.72 4.21
N LYS A 234 20.11 -0.05 5.30
CA LYS A 234 20.28 -0.65 6.62
C LYS A 234 19.00 -1.35 7.12
N ASP A 235 17.84 -0.72 6.95
CA ASP A 235 16.56 -1.30 7.39
C ASP A 235 16.29 -2.64 6.70
N ASN A 236 16.54 -2.70 5.39
CA ASN A 236 16.33 -3.91 4.60
C ASN A 236 17.29 -5.02 5.02
N LEU A 237 18.56 -4.69 5.28
CA LEU A 237 19.53 -5.65 5.82
C LEU A 237 19.06 -6.22 7.16
N MET A 238 18.58 -5.38 8.08
CA MET A 238 18.09 -5.84 9.39
C MET A 238 16.91 -6.80 9.26
N ILE A 239 15.97 -6.53 8.35
CA ILE A 239 14.85 -7.45 8.06
C ILE A 239 15.39 -8.82 7.62
N LEU A 240 16.30 -8.86 6.65
CA LEU A 240 16.86 -10.12 6.15
C LEU A 240 17.70 -10.85 7.20
N MET A 241 18.48 -10.15 8.00
CA MET A 241 19.24 -10.76 9.10
C MET A 241 18.34 -11.40 10.16
N ASN A 242 17.16 -10.83 10.40
CA ASN A 242 16.15 -11.45 11.27
C ASN A 242 15.52 -12.67 10.60
N LEU A 243 15.25 -12.63 9.30
CA LEU A 243 14.72 -13.78 8.54
C LEU A 243 15.71 -14.94 8.43
N LEU A 244 17.01 -14.67 8.38
CA LEU A 244 18.07 -15.71 8.48
C LEU A 244 18.04 -16.46 9.83
N ARG A 245 17.38 -15.89 10.85
CA ARG A 245 17.21 -16.50 12.18
C ARG A 245 15.81 -17.10 12.38
N ASP A 246 14.96 -17.11 11.35
CA ASP A 246 13.63 -17.69 11.42
C ASP A 246 13.70 -19.19 11.76
N SER A 247 12.70 -19.74 12.44
CA SER A 247 12.70 -21.17 12.79
C SER A 247 12.55 -22.08 11.58
N SER A 248 12.00 -21.59 10.48
CA SER A 248 11.84 -22.36 9.25
C SER A 248 13.10 -22.33 8.39
N LYS A 249 13.64 -23.52 8.11
CA LYS A 249 14.78 -23.67 7.20
C LYS A 249 14.54 -23.11 5.81
N ASN A 250 13.32 -23.29 5.27
CA ASN A 250 12.95 -22.77 3.97
C ASN A 250 12.98 -21.23 3.95
N ILE A 251 12.50 -20.57 5.01
CA ILE A 251 12.56 -19.10 5.11
C ILE A 251 14.02 -18.64 5.16
N GLN A 252 14.88 -19.33 5.91
CA GLN A 252 16.32 -19.01 5.95
C GLN A 252 16.96 -19.09 4.57
N ILE A 253 16.61 -20.11 3.77
CA ILE A 253 17.13 -20.30 2.40
C ILE A 253 16.70 -19.15 1.48
N GLU A 254 15.40 -18.83 1.45
CA GLU A 254 14.91 -17.70 0.64
C GLU A 254 15.54 -16.38 1.09
N ALA A 255 15.70 -16.17 2.41
CA ALA A 255 16.34 -14.98 2.95
C ALA A 255 17.82 -14.90 2.57
N PHE A 256 18.52 -16.03 2.48
CA PHE A 256 19.90 -16.11 2.01
C PHE A 256 20.03 -15.65 0.56
N HIS A 257 19.12 -16.05 -0.33
CA HIS A 257 19.15 -15.63 -1.74
C HIS A 257 19.02 -14.12 -1.93
N VAL A 258 18.36 -13.41 -1.00
CA VAL A 258 18.32 -11.94 -1.00
C VAL A 258 19.53 -11.36 -0.26
N PHE A 259 19.91 -11.93 0.89
CA PHE A 259 21.03 -11.45 1.70
C PHE A 259 22.37 -11.50 0.94
N LYS A 260 22.59 -12.50 0.08
CA LYS A 260 23.82 -12.60 -0.72
C LYS A 260 24.05 -11.34 -1.58
N LEU A 261 22.99 -10.66 -2.01
CA LEU A 261 23.08 -9.41 -2.78
C LEU A 261 23.68 -8.26 -1.94
N PHE A 262 23.38 -8.21 -0.63
CA PHE A 262 24.01 -7.26 0.28
C PHE A 262 25.50 -7.54 0.43
N ALA A 263 25.89 -8.81 0.57
CA ALA A 263 27.30 -9.19 0.67
C ALA A 263 28.07 -8.91 -0.64
N ALA A 264 27.43 -9.14 -1.80
CA ALA A 264 28.00 -8.93 -3.12
C ALA A 264 28.11 -7.45 -3.54
N ASN A 265 27.29 -6.56 -2.97
CA ASN A 265 27.33 -5.12 -3.30
C ASN A 265 28.74 -4.56 -3.05
N LYS A 266 29.42 -4.05 -4.07
CA LYS A 266 30.78 -3.47 -3.92
C LYS A 266 30.77 -2.05 -3.37
N ASN A 267 29.65 -1.35 -3.47
CA ASN A 267 29.46 0.03 -3.01
C ASN A 267 28.58 0.08 -1.74
N LYS A 268 28.87 -0.79 -0.77
CA LYS A 268 28.08 -0.86 0.48
C LYS A 268 28.18 0.46 1.24
N PRO A 269 27.08 1.09 1.66
CA PRO A 269 27.13 2.24 2.55
C PRO A 269 27.76 1.89 3.90
N ALA A 270 28.37 2.88 4.56
CA ALA A 270 29.05 2.69 5.85
C ALA A 270 28.14 2.04 6.91
N GLU A 271 26.86 2.40 6.95
CA GLU A 271 25.91 1.79 7.89
C GLU A 271 25.69 0.28 7.66
N VAL A 272 25.65 -0.15 6.40
CA VAL A 272 25.53 -1.57 6.02
C VAL A 272 26.82 -2.31 6.39
N VAL A 273 27.98 -1.72 6.09
CA VAL A 273 29.29 -2.28 6.47
C VAL A 273 29.38 -2.43 7.99
N ASN A 274 29.04 -1.39 8.75
CA ASN A 274 29.09 -1.41 10.22
C ASN A 274 28.23 -2.53 10.82
N ILE A 275 27.04 -2.79 10.27
CA ILE A 275 26.18 -3.90 10.72
C ILE A 275 26.84 -5.26 10.44
N LEU A 276 27.38 -5.45 9.24
CA LEU A 276 28.06 -6.70 8.86
C LEU A 276 29.31 -6.94 9.71
N VAL A 277 30.12 -5.90 9.96
CA VAL A 277 31.32 -5.95 10.81
C VAL A 277 30.94 -6.29 12.26
N THR A 278 29.96 -5.59 12.82
CA THR A 278 29.49 -5.80 14.20
C THR A 278 28.99 -7.23 14.43
N ASN A 279 28.40 -7.85 13.39
CA ASN A 279 27.85 -9.20 13.45
C ASN A 279 28.75 -10.27 12.82
N ARG A 280 29.98 -9.92 12.40
CA ARG A 280 30.84 -10.77 11.56
C ARG A 280 31.01 -12.17 12.10
N SER A 281 31.47 -12.31 13.34
CA SER A 281 31.75 -13.63 13.94
C SER A 281 30.49 -14.51 14.02
N LYS A 282 29.32 -13.90 14.26
CA LYS A 282 28.05 -14.62 14.34
C LYS A 282 27.57 -15.05 12.95
N LEU A 283 27.70 -14.18 11.94
CA LEU A 283 27.36 -14.48 10.55
C LEU A 283 28.24 -15.59 9.98
N LEU A 284 29.56 -15.51 10.17
CA LEU A 284 30.49 -16.55 9.70
C LEU A 284 30.20 -17.91 10.34
N ARG A 285 29.94 -17.93 11.66
CA ARG A 285 29.54 -19.15 12.36
C ARG A 285 28.22 -19.71 11.83
N PHE A 286 27.24 -18.85 11.59
CA PHE A 286 25.95 -19.26 11.02
C PHE A 286 26.15 -19.89 9.63
N PHE A 287 26.82 -19.20 8.70
CA PHE A 287 26.99 -19.70 7.33
C PHE A 287 27.86 -20.95 7.24
N ALA A 288 28.86 -21.13 8.10
CA ALA A 288 29.63 -22.37 8.17
C ALA A 288 28.77 -23.60 8.52
N GLY A 289 27.74 -23.41 9.37
CA GLY A 289 26.77 -24.45 9.72
C GLY A 289 25.52 -24.49 8.83
N PHE A 290 25.36 -23.54 7.92
CA PHE A 290 24.15 -23.40 7.12
C PHE A 290 24.21 -24.35 5.91
N LYS A 291 23.57 -25.52 6.06
CA LYS A 291 23.42 -26.53 5.00
C LYS A 291 21.98 -26.64 4.52
N ILE A 292 21.77 -27.09 3.30
CA ILE A 292 20.44 -27.39 2.74
C ILE A 292 20.29 -28.90 2.55
N ASP A 293 19.06 -29.40 2.52
CA ASP A 293 18.78 -30.85 2.52
C ASP A 293 19.13 -31.53 1.19
N LYS A 294 19.24 -30.76 0.11
CA LYS A 294 19.60 -31.24 -1.22
C LYS A 294 20.98 -30.71 -1.61
N GLU A 295 21.75 -31.54 -2.30
CA GLU A 295 22.98 -31.08 -2.94
C GLU A 295 22.63 -30.03 -4.00
N ASP A 296 23.10 -28.81 -3.80
CA ASP A 296 22.99 -27.69 -4.74
C ASP A 296 24.34 -26.97 -4.72
N GLU A 297 25.15 -27.27 -5.73
CA GLU A 297 26.49 -26.73 -5.88
C GLU A 297 26.49 -25.21 -6.02
N GLN A 298 25.44 -24.64 -6.65
CA GLN A 298 25.32 -23.19 -6.81
C GLN A 298 25.06 -22.51 -5.46
N PHE A 299 24.22 -23.11 -4.62
CA PHE A 299 23.97 -22.59 -3.28
C PHE A 299 25.24 -22.62 -2.43
N GLU A 300 26.00 -23.71 -2.47
CA GLU A 300 27.25 -23.82 -1.72
C GLU A 300 28.30 -22.82 -2.22
N ALA A 301 28.45 -22.64 -3.53
CA ALA A 301 29.33 -21.64 -4.12
C ALA A 301 28.93 -20.19 -3.73
N ASP A 302 27.64 -19.87 -3.78
CA ASP A 302 27.12 -18.58 -3.34
C ASP A 302 27.43 -18.35 -1.85
N LYS A 303 27.29 -19.38 -1.02
CA LYS A 303 27.54 -19.31 0.43
C LYS A 303 29.02 -19.09 0.73
N GLU A 304 29.91 -19.80 0.04
CA GLU A 304 31.35 -19.59 0.14
C GLU A 304 31.74 -18.15 -0.25
N GLN A 305 31.14 -17.63 -1.34
CA GLN A 305 31.37 -16.25 -1.75
C GLN A 305 30.88 -15.25 -0.67
N VAL A 306 29.70 -15.46 -0.08
CA VAL A 306 29.21 -14.63 1.02
C VAL A 306 30.15 -14.66 2.23
N ILE A 307 30.62 -15.84 2.63
CA ILE A 307 31.59 -16.01 3.72
C ILE A 307 32.88 -15.24 3.43
N LYS A 308 33.38 -15.34 2.19
CA LYS A 308 34.58 -14.63 1.74
C LYS A 308 34.41 -13.11 1.79
N GLU A 309 33.31 -12.58 1.25
CA GLU A 309 33.02 -11.14 1.26
C GLU A 309 32.89 -10.60 2.69
N ILE A 310 32.19 -11.32 3.59
CA ILE A 310 32.03 -10.90 4.99
C ILE A 310 33.36 -10.96 5.76
N SER A 311 34.19 -11.97 5.49
CA SER A 311 35.51 -12.11 6.14
C SER A 311 36.46 -10.99 5.77
N ALA A 312 36.34 -10.46 4.55
CA ALA A 312 37.19 -9.41 3.99
C ALA A 312 36.81 -7.98 4.37
N LEU A 313 35.65 -7.77 5.03
CA LEU A 313 35.28 -6.47 5.60
C LEU A 313 36.20 -6.07 6.76
#